data_AF-A0A662KUN4-F1
#
_entry.id   AF-A0A662KUN4-F1
#
_cell.length_a   1.000
_cell.length_b   1.000
_cell.length_c   1.000
_cell.angle_alpha   90.00
_cell.angle_beta   90.00
_cell.angle_gamma   90.00
#
_symmetry.space_group_name_H-M   'P 1'
#
loop_
_entity.id
_entity.type
_entity.pdbx_description
1 polymer ?
#
loop_
_entity_poly.entity_id
_entity_poly.type
_entity_poly.pdbx_seq_one_letter_code
_entity_poly.pdbx_strand_id
1 'polypeptide(L)'
;MSTERIASYVGFSLIIVAVILFWFIDIFFGLFFTIFVAAVLIWYLKTKKKGDAYMKEVARITGCRFQSGGFGYGFVTGSYKGRDIEIKVNKDYNSLRGLAGFAISSTLLNSAAGVLAGIKNFTSVKVTHNAHVEEPFKLAPRKYVDEHLILYLPASSEITGLPKLDAKSLVAEIDKIIKKAKQIEGK
;
A
#
# COMPACT_ATOMS: atom_id res chain seq x y z
N MET A 1 6.44 15.22 -11.27
CA MET A 1 5.55 14.13 -11.74
C MET A 1 6.10 12.82 -11.20
N SER A 2 5.35 11.99 -10.46
CA SER A 2 5.90 10.76 -9.88
C SER A 2 6.25 9.76 -11.00
N THR A 3 7.38 9.05 -10.87
CA THR A 3 7.86 8.04 -11.84
C THR A 3 6.80 6.99 -12.17
N GLU A 4 5.93 6.66 -11.21
CA GLU A 4 4.79 5.75 -11.39
C GLU A 4 3.75 6.26 -12.39
N ARG A 5 3.49 7.58 -12.43
CA ARG A 5 2.57 8.17 -13.43
C ARG A 5 3.16 8.09 -14.83
N ILE A 6 4.47 8.29 -14.97
CA ILE A 6 5.18 8.20 -16.25
C ILE A 6 5.16 6.75 -16.75
N ALA A 7 5.53 5.79 -15.91
CA ALA A 7 5.50 4.37 -16.26
C ALA A 7 4.08 3.90 -16.64
N SER A 8 3.05 4.34 -15.91
CA SER A 8 1.66 4.01 -16.24
C SER A 8 1.25 4.59 -17.60
N TYR A 9 1.60 5.85 -17.87
CA TYR A 9 1.28 6.52 -19.13
C TYR A 9 1.96 5.84 -20.33
N VAL A 10 3.25 5.54 -20.22
CA VAL A 10 4.02 4.81 -21.23
C VAL A 10 3.42 3.42 -21.48
N GLY A 11 3.03 2.72 -20.41
CA GLY A 11 2.36 1.42 -20.52
C GLY A 11 1.05 1.50 -21.30
N PHE A 12 0.18 2.47 -20.98
CA PHE A 12 -1.08 2.66 -21.72
C PHE A 12 -0.86 3.04 -23.18
N SER A 13 0.12 3.91 -23.47
CA SER A 13 0.43 4.27 -24.87
C SER A 13 0.93 3.06 -25.67
N LEU A 14 1.76 2.20 -25.08
CA LEU A 14 2.25 1.00 -25.73
C LEU A 14 1.12 0.00 -26.02
N ILE A 15 0.15 -0.16 -25.11
CA ILE A 15 -1.02 -1.01 -25.33
C ILE A 15 -1.85 -0.49 -26.52
N ILE A 16 -2.06 0.82 -26.62
CA ILE A 16 -2.80 1.41 -27.74
C ILE A 16 -2.09 1.15 -29.07
N VAL A 17 -0.78 1.38 -29.13
CA VAL A 17 0.04 1.09 -30.32
C VAL A 17 -0.03 -0.39 -30.69
N ALA A 18 0.07 -1.29 -29.70
CA ALA A 18 -0.03 -2.73 -29.92
C ALA A 18 -1.40 -3.13 -30.49
N VAL A 19 -2.50 -2.59 -29.95
CA VAL A 19 -3.85 -2.82 -30.51
C VAL A 19 -3.88 -2.40 -31.98
N ILE A 20 -3.45 -1.18 -32.30
CA ILE A 20 -3.45 -0.68 -33.69
C ILE A 20 -2.63 -1.59 -34.60
N LEU A 21 -1.42 -1.98 -34.20
CA LEU A 21 -0.56 -2.88 -34.98
C LEU A 21 -1.22 -4.24 -35.21
N PHE A 22 -1.86 -4.84 -34.20
CA PHE A 22 -2.54 -6.13 -34.38
C PHE A 22 -3.70 -6.03 -35.37
N TRP A 23 -4.45 -4.93 -35.39
CA TRP A 23 -5.49 -4.69 -36.40
C TRP A 23 -4.92 -4.51 -37.82
N PHE A 24 -3.72 -3.96 -37.96
CA PHE A 24 -3.04 -3.82 -39.27
C PHE A 24 -2.47 -5.15 -39.80
N ILE A 25 -2.07 -6.06 -38.91
CA ILE A 25 -1.49 -7.34 -39.30
C ILE A 25 -2.59 -8.32 -39.71
N ASP A 26 -3.59 -8.51 -38.85
CA ASP A 26 -4.66 -9.48 -39.08
C ASP A 26 -5.90 -9.14 -38.25
N ILE A 27 -7.07 -9.17 -38.90
CA ILE A 27 -8.33 -8.73 -38.29
C ILE A 27 -8.76 -9.62 -37.12
N PHE A 28 -8.48 -10.93 -37.16
CA PHE A 28 -8.82 -11.85 -36.08
C PHE A 28 -7.92 -11.64 -34.86
N PHE A 29 -6.61 -11.45 -35.07
CA PHE A 29 -5.68 -11.11 -33.99
C PHE A 29 -6.01 -9.74 -33.37
N GLY A 30 -6.32 -8.74 -34.18
CA GLY A 30 -6.78 -7.42 -33.71
C GLY A 30 -8.02 -7.54 -32.81
N LEU A 31 -9.05 -8.26 -33.26
CA LEU A 31 -10.27 -8.46 -32.49
C LEU A 31 -10.02 -9.20 -31.17
N PHE A 32 -9.27 -10.31 -31.20
CA PHE A 32 -8.96 -11.09 -30.01
C PHE A 32 -8.18 -10.26 -28.98
N PHE A 33 -7.16 -9.52 -29.41
CA PHE A 33 -6.36 -8.68 -28.53
C PHE A 33 -7.16 -7.52 -27.94
N THR A 34 -8.06 -6.89 -28.72
CA THR A 34 -8.96 -5.86 -28.19
C THR A 34 -9.89 -6.41 -27.10
N ILE A 35 -10.49 -7.60 -27.31
CA ILE A 35 -11.33 -8.25 -26.29
C ILE A 35 -10.51 -8.54 -25.02
N PHE A 36 -9.30 -9.06 -25.18
CA PHE A 36 -8.38 -9.33 -24.06
C PHE A 36 -8.07 -8.05 -23.27
N VAL A 37 -7.67 -6.97 -23.95
CA VAL A 37 -7.39 -5.67 -23.33
C VAL A 37 -8.63 -5.14 -22.60
N ALA A 38 -9.82 -5.22 -23.21
CA ALA A 38 -11.06 -4.81 -22.58
C ALA A 38 -11.37 -5.62 -21.31
N ALA A 39 -11.18 -6.94 -21.34
CA ALA A 39 -11.37 -7.81 -20.19
C ALA A 39 -10.40 -7.46 -19.04
N VAL A 40 -9.12 -7.23 -19.36
CA VAL A 40 -8.10 -6.82 -18.39
C VAL A 40 -8.43 -5.44 -17.80
N LEU A 41 -8.86 -4.48 -18.62
CA LEU A 41 -9.28 -3.15 -18.16
C LEU A 41 -10.47 -3.22 -17.20
N ILE A 42 -11.51 -4.01 -17.54
CA ILE A 42 -12.68 -4.21 -16.67
C ILE A 42 -12.25 -4.84 -15.34
N TRP A 43 -11.40 -5.87 -15.38
CA TRP A 43 -10.88 -6.52 -14.18
C TRP A 43 -10.08 -5.56 -13.31
N TYR A 44 -9.20 -4.75 -13.92
CA TYR A 44 -8.42 -3.72 -13.25
C TYR A 44 -9.32 -2.67 -12.57
N LEU A 45 -10.32 -2.13 -13.28
CA LEU A 45 -11.23 -1.12 -12.74
C LEU A 45 -12.08 -1.67 -11.58
N LYS A 46 -12.58 -2.91 -11.70
CA LYS A 46 -13.30 -3.59 -10.61
C LYS A 46 -12.42 -3.76 -9.37
N THR A 47 -11.18 -4.18 -9.58
CA THR A 47 -10.20 -4.41 -8.51
C THR A 47 -9.82 -3.10 -7.81
N LYS A 48 -9.59 -2.03 -8.59
CA LYS A 48 -9.36 -0.67 -8.09
C LYS A 48 -10.53 -0.15 -7.27
N LYS A 49 -11.77 -0.29 -7.78
CA LYS A 49 -12.97 0.16 -7.06
C LYS A 49 -13.13 -0.55 -5.72
N LYS A 50 -12.84 -1.86 -5.64
CA LYS A 50 -12.85 -2.61 -4.38
C LYS A 50 -11.79 -2.13 -3.39
N GLY A 51 -10.55 -1.92 -3.85
CA GLY A 51 -9.47 -1.41 -3.01
C GLY A 51 -9.74 0.02 -2.48
N ASP A 52 -10.23 0.90 -3.34
CA ASP A 52 -10.62 2.26 -2.94
C ASP A 52 -11.80 2.25 -1.96
N ALA A 53 -12.77 1.37 -2.15
CA ALA A 53 -13.88 1.20 -1.21
C ALA A 53 -13.39 0.75 0.17
N TYR A 54 -12.45 -0.20 0.22
CA TYR A 54 -11.81 -0.64 1.46
C TYR A 54 -11.11 0.54 2.18
N MET A 55 -10.31 1.32 1.46
CA MET A 55 -9.58 2.45 2.04
C MET A 55 -10.50 3.60 2.46
N LYS A 56 -11.58 3.84 1.71
CA LYS A 56 -12.62 4.79 2.10
C LYS A 56 -13.34 4.35 3.37
N GLU A 57 -13.59 3.07 3.54
CA GLU A 57 -14.21 2.54 4.77
C GLU A 57 -13.27 2.71 5.97
N VAL A 58 -11.97 2.44 5.82
CA VAL A 58 -10.98 2.72 6.85
C VAL A 58 -10.96 4.20 7.21
N ALA A 59 -10.89 5.10 6.21
CA ALA A 59 -10.94 6.54 6.40
C ALA A 59 -12.23 6.99 7.12
N ARG A 60 -13.37 6.38 6.80
CA ARG A 60 -14.67 6.65 7.44
C ARG A 60 -14.66 6.26 8.92
N ILE A 61 -14.10 5.10 9.26
CA ILE A 61 -14.03 4.61 10.64
C ILE A 61 -13.06 5.45 11.47
N THR A 62 -11.91 5.85 10.91
CA THR A 62 -10.90 6.65 11.62
C THR A 62 -11.16 8.15 11.59
N GLY A 63 -12.06 8.64 10.74
CA GLY A 63 -12.24 10.07 10.48
C GLY A 63 -11.07 10.71 9.72
N CYS A 64 -10.15 9.92 9.16
CA CYS A 64 -9.01 10.41 8.40
C CYS A 64 -9.39 10.71 6.95
N ARG A 65 -8.48 11.36 6.21
CA ARG A 65 -8.70 11.73 4.81
C ARG A 65 -8.29 10.60 3.87
N PHE A 66 -9.17 10.24 2.96
CA PHE A 66 -8.84 9.41 1.80
C PHE A 66 -8.26 10.26 0.66
N GLN A 67 -7.14 9.82 0.09
CA GLN A 67 -6.51 10.44 -1.07
C GLN A 67 -6.44 9.43 -2.23
N SER A 68 -6.78 9.87 -3.44
CA SER A 68 -6.76 9.01 -4.63
C SER A 68 -5.33 8.71 -5.08
N GLY A 69 -5.03 7.44 -5.35
CA GLY A 69 -3.74 6.99 -5.89
C GLY A 69 -3.61 7.11 -7.41
N GLY A 70 -4.58 7.72 -8.10
CA GLY A 70 -4.60 7.77 -9.57
C GLY A 70 -4.82 6.37 -10.16
N PHE A 71 -3.77 5.78 -10.73
CA PHE A 71 -3.78 4.39 -11.23
C PHE A 71 -3.53 3.35 -10.12
N GLY A 72 -3.04 3.78 -8.96
CA GLY A 72 -2.96 2.95 -7.75
C GLY A 72 -4.26 2.94 -6.96
N TYR A 73 -4.29 2.14 -5.89
CA TYR A 73 -5.29 2.33 -4.85
C TYR A 73 -5.05 3.66 -4.13
N GLY A 74 -6.12 4.26 -3.62
CA GLY A 74 -5.99 5.37 -2.69
C GLY A 74 -5.33 4.96 -1.37
N PHE A 75 -4.98 5.98 -0.60
CA PHE A 75 -4.33 5.85 0.70
C PHE A 75 -5.04 6.73 1.73
N VAL A 76 -4.84 6.43 3.01
CA VAL A 76 -5.48 7.12 4.13
C VAL A 76 -4.43 7.85 4.94
N THR A 77 -4.65 9.13 5.19
CA THR A 77 -3.75 9.98 6.01
C THR A 77 -4.56 10.88 6.92
N GLY A 78 -4.07 11.12 8.13
CA GLY A 78 -4.63 12.12 9.03
C GLY A 78 -4.35 11.81 10.50
N SER A 79 -4.91 12.63 11.39
CA SER A 79 -4.81 12.39 12.82
C SER A 79 -5.93 11.47 13.30
N TYR A 80 -5.58 10.45 14.08
CA TYR A 80 -6.51 9.53 14.73
C TYR A 80 -6.09 9.31 16.18
N LYS A 81 -6.99 9.62 17.13
CA LYS A 81 -6.74 9.54 18.58
C LYS A 81 -5.46 10.26 19.03
N GLY A 82 -5.18 11.41 18.41
CA GLY A 82 -4.03 12.27 18.72
C GLY A 82 -2.71 11.83 18.08
N ARG A 83 -2.73 10.94 17.09
CA ARG A 83 -1.54 10.48 16.37
C ARG A 83 -1.74 10.55 14.88
N ASP A 84 -0.70 10.89 14.14
CA ASP A 84 -0.75 10.86 12.69
C ASP A 84 -0.61 9.43 12.20
N ILE A 85 -1.52 9.04 11.32
CA ILE A 85 -1.54 7.72 10.70
C ILE A 85 -1.45 7.84 9.18
N GLU A 86 -0.69 6.93 8.57
CA GLU A 86 -0.62 6.73 7.12
C GLU A 86 -0.89 5.25 6.81
N ILE A 87 -1.85 4.98 5.94
CA ILE A 87 -2.20 3.64 5.47
C ILE A 87 -2.12 3.62 3.96
N LYS A 88 -1.22 2.81 3.42
CA LYS A 88 -0.94 2.77 1.98
C LYS A 88 -0.69 1.35 1.50
N VAL A 89 -1.12 1.06 0.27
CA VAL A 89 -0.78 -0.18 -0.43
C VAL A 89 0.43 0.08 -1.32
N ASN A 90 1.49 -0.71 -1.12
CA ASN A 90 2.75 -0.62 -1.85
C ASN A 90 2.85 -1.81 -2.83
N LYS A 91 3.43 -1.55 -4.00
CA LYS A 91 3.65 -2.54 -5.08
C LYS A 91 5.14 -2.64 -5.45
N ASP A 92 5.53 -3.83 -5.90
CA ASP A 92 6.84 -4.36 -6.29
C ASP A 92 7.93 -3.37 -6.72
N TYR A 93 7.63 -2.37 -7.56
CA TYR A 93 8.67 -1.48 -8.10
C TYR A 93 9.22 -0.44 -7.08
N ASN A 94 8.69 -0.44 -5.85
CA ASN A 94 9.02 0.52 -4.81
C ASN A 94 8.88 -0.08 -3.38
N SER A 95 8.96 -1.39 -3.18
CA SER A 95 8.82 -2.00 -1.84
C SER A 95 9.76 -1.38 -0.80
N LEU A 96 11.01 -1.10 -1.18
CA LEU A 96 12.01 -0.36 -0.38
C LEU A 96 11.68 1.13 -0.21
N ARG A 97 11.07 1.81 -1.20
CA ARG A 97 10.61 3.20 -1.06
C ARG A 97 9.32 3.34 -0.25
N GLY A 98 8.47 2.32 -0.20
CA GLY A 98 7.31 2.28 0.71
C GLY A 98 7.73 2.24 2.17
N LEU A 99 8.95 1.73 2.43
CA LEU A 99 9.66 1.79 3.70
C LEU A 99 10.58 3.03 3.82
N ALA A 100 10.65 3.92 2.82
CA ALA A 100 11.39 5.17 2.97
C ALA A 100 10.71 6.01 4.07
N GLY A 101 11.50 6.42 5.07
CA GLY A 101 11.04 6.99 6.33
C GLY A 101 11.03 6.01 7.52
N PHE A 102 11.29 4.72 7.29
CA PHE A 102 11.61 3.70 8.31
C PHE A 102 13.14 3.44 8.37
N ALA A 103 13.92 4.37 7.82
CA ALA A 103 15.28 4.15 7.36
C ALA A 103 16.29 4.71 8.35
N ILE A 104 16.45 4.09 9.52
CA ILE A 104 17.63 4.38 10.35
C ILE A 104 18.36 3.10 10.83
N SER A 105 17.70 1.96 11.08
CA SER A 105 18.44 0.70 11.33
C SER A 105 18.33 -0.33 10.19
N SER A 106 19.47 -0.58 9.55
CA SER A 106 19.65 -1.60 8.50
C SER A 106 19.17 -2.99 8.94
N THR A 107 19.26 -3.30 10.23
CA THR A 107 18.85 -4.58 10.84
C THR A 107 17.34 -4.76 10.86
N LEU A 108 16.57 -3.70 11.13
CA LEU A 108 15.10 -3.76 11.09
C LEU A 108 14.55 -3.59 9.69
N LEU A 109 15.22 -2.83 8.84
CA LEU A 109 14.94 -2.84 7.42
C LEU A 109 15.11 -4.26 6.86
N ASN A 110 16.18 -4.98 7.22
CA ASN A 110 16.40 -6.38 6.83
C ASN A 110 15.36 -7.33 7.42
N SER A 111 14.92 -7.12 8.66
CA SER A 111 13.85 -7.93 9.27
C SER A 111 12.48 -7.68 8.63
N ALA A 112 12.15 -6.41 8.34
CA ALA A 112 10.93 -6.02 7.64
C ALA A 112 10.98 -6.49 6.17
N ALA A 113 12.12 -6.36 5.51
CA ALA A 113 12.37 -6.88 4.17
C ALA A 113 12.29 -8.40 4.15
N GLY A 114 12.76 -9.10 5.18
CA GLY A 114 12.62 -10.54 5.34
C GLY A 114 11.15 -10.99 5.46
N VAL A 115 10.33 -10.25 6.21
CA VAL A 115 8.88 -10.48 6.28
C VAL A 115 8.19 -10.20 4.95
N LEU A 116 8.75 -9.30 4.13
CA LEU A 116 8.27 -8.97 2.80
C LEU A 116 8.99 -9.75 1.69
N ALA A 117 9.90 -10.67 2.01
CA ALA A 117 10.67 -11.40 1.03
C ALA A 117 9.73 -12.30 0.21
N GLY A 118 9.70 -12.09 -1.11
CA GLY A 118 8.74 -12.74 -2.02
C GLY A 118 7.34 -12.13 -2.02
N ILE A 119 7.04 -11.14 -1.16
CA ILE A 119 5.74 -10.46 -1.11
C ILE A 119 5.77 -9.23 -2.03
N LYS A 120 5.14 -9.39 -3.19
CA LYS A 120 5.11 -8.40 -4.27
C LYS A 120 4.21 -7.19 -4.00
N ASN A 121 3.17 -7.38 -3.20
CA ASN A 121 2.19 -6.34 -2.88
C ASN A 121 1.80 -6.42 -1.39
N PHE A 122 1.84 -5.30 -0.68
CA PHE A 122 1.51 -5.27 0.76
C PHE A 122 0.92 -3.93 1.19
N THR A 123 0.21 -3.94 2.31
CA THR A 123 -0.24 -2.71 2.98
C THR A 123 0.74 -2.35 4.09
N SER A 124 1.10 -1.08 4.17
CA SER A 124 1.83 -0.50 5.30
C SER A 124 0.91 0.42 6.09
N VAL A 125 0.97 0.30 7.41
CA VAL A 125 0.34 1.20 8.37
C VAL A 125 1.46 1.85 9.17
N LYS A 126 1.56 3.18 9.14
CA LYS A 126 2.51 3.96 9.93
C LYS A 126 1.73 4.75 10.96
N VAL A 127 2.19 4.76 12.21
CA VAL A 127 1.59 5.50 13.32
C VAL A 127 2.69 6.29 14.03
N THR A 128 2.56 7.60 14.17
CA THR A 128 3.58 8.42 14.83
C THR A 128 3.61 8.25 16.35
N HIS A 129 4.80 8.37 16.94
CA HIS A 129 4.99 8.44 18.39
C HIS A 129 6.07 9.44 18.81
N ASN A 130 6.01 9.81 20.09
CA ASN A 130 6.91 10.78 20.72
C ASN A 130 7.90 10.13 21.69
N ALA A 131 7.96 8.79 21.73
CA ALA A 131 8.89 8.08 22.60
C ALA A 131 10.34 8.34 22.15
N HIS A 132 11.25 8.51 23.11
CA HIS A 132 12.67 8.54 22.82
C HIS A 132 13.16 7.11 22.60
N VAL A 133 13.38 6.74 21.34
CA VAL A 133 13.84 5.41 20.93
C VAL A 133 15.23 5.56 20.33
N GLU A 134 16.26 5.22 21.10
CA GLU A 134 17.66 5.29 20.64
C GLU A 134 17.96 4.22 19.59
N GLU A 135 17.44 3.00 19.78
CA GLU A 135 17.61 1.90 18.83
C GLU A 135 16.24 1.36 18.39
N PRO A 136 15.97 1.34 17.07
CA PRO A 136 14.76 0.74 16.54
C PRO A 136 14.66 -0.74 16.99
N PHE A 137 13.46 -1.20 17.31
CA PHE A 137 13.24 -2.58 17.78
C PHE A 137 11.96 -3.22 17.22
N LYS A 138 11.90 -4.56 17.28
CA LYS A 138 10.71 -5.33 16.90
C LYS A 138 9.76 -5.46 18.08
N LEU A 139 8.60 -4.78 18.01
CA LEU A 139 7.58 -4.84 19.05
C LEU A 139 6.79 -6.16 19.02
N ALA A 140 6.48 -6.67 17.83
CA ALA A 140 5.74 -7.92 17.63
C ALA A 140 5.99 -8.49 16.22
N PRO A 141 5.49 -9.68 15.88
CA PRO A 141 5.49 -10.12 14.49
C PRO A 141 4.86 -9.08 13.57
N ARG A 142 5.60 -8.65 12.53
CA ARG A 142 5.17 -7.66 11.53
C ARG A 142 4.88 -6.26 12.10
N LYS A 143 5.32 -5.95 13.32
CA LYS A 143 5.22 -4.65 13.97
C LYS A 143 6.60 -4.19 14.44
N TYR A 144 7.01 -3.03 13.99
CA TYR A 144 8.35 -2.51 14.20
C TYR A 144 8.28 -1.07 14.68
N VAL A 145 9.15 -0.68 15.59
CA VAL A 145 9.22 0.65 16.18
C VAL A 145 10.52 1.28 15.75
N ASP A 146 10.43 2.47 15.18
CA ASP A 146 11.56 3.32 14.78
C ASP A 146 11.63 4.54 15.71
N GLU A 147 12.49 5.52 15.41
CA GLU A 147 12.66 6.74 16.22
C GLU A 147 11.36 7.57 16.35
N HIS A 148 10.53 7.61 15.30
CA HIS A 148 9.37 8.50 15.23
C HIS A 148 8.05 7.80 14.90
N LEU A 149 8.08 6.53 14.51
CA LEU A 149 6.88 5.83 14.07
C LEU A 149 6.90 4.32 14.37
N ILE A 150 5.70 3.78 14.55
CA ILE A 150 5.45 2.34 14.56
C ILE A 150 4.96 1.92 13.18
N LEU A 151 5.70 1.04 12.54
CA LEU A 151 5.33 0.39 11.28
C LEU A 151 4.62 -0.94 11.56
N TYR A 152 3.41 -1.08 11.01
CA TYR A 152 2.69 -2.35 10.97
C TYR A 152 2.48 -2.80 9.53
N LEU A 153 2.86 -4.04 9.26
CA LEU A 153 2.70 -4.70 7.96
C LEU A 153 1.63 -5.78 8.10
N PRO A 154 0.32 -5.49 7.99
CA PRO A 154 -0.73 -6.51 8.05
C PRO A 154 -0.50 -7.63 7.05
N ALA A 155 -1.06 -8.81 7.33
CA ALA A 155 -1.14 -9.88 6.35
C ALA A 155 -1.97 -9.40 5.15
N SER A 156 -1.35 -9.38 3.97
CA SER A 156 -1.96 -8.88 2.74
C SER A 156 -2.19 -9.99 1.73
N SER A 157 -3.12 -9.77 0.80
CA SER A 157 -3.24 -10.56 -0.41
C SER A 157 -2.04 -10.28 -1.32
N GLU A 158 -1.40 -11.33 -1.84
CA GLU A 158 -0.27 -11.18 -2.76
C GLU A 158 -0.68 -10.55 -4.10
N ILE A 159 -1.95 -10.75 -4.49
CA ILE A 159 -2.50 -10.26 -5.77
C ILE A 159 -2.83 -8.77 -5.67
N THR A 160 -3.53 -8.35 -4.62
CA THR A 160 -4.00 -6.96 -4.50
C THR A 160 -3.10 -6.10 -3.63
N GLY A 161 -2.41 -6.68 -2.64
CA GLY A 161 -1.70 -5.95 -1.59
C GLY A 161 -2.59 -5.45 -0.46
N LEU A 162 -3.91 -5.57 -0.59
CA LEU A 162 -4.86 -5.20 0.46
C LEU A 162 -4.73 -6.12 1.68
N PRO A 163 -5.02 -5.64 2.90
CA PRO A 163 -5.06 -6.48 4.08
C PRO A 163 -6.07 -7.63 3.90
N LYS A 164 -5.75 -8.81 4.44
CA LYS A 164 -6.69 -9.93 4.58
C LYS A 164 -7.74 -9.65 5.66
N LEU A 165 -7.45 -8.74 6.57
CA LEU A 165 -8.37 -8.23 7.58
C LEU A 165 -9.42 -7.33 6.92
N ASP A 166 -10.63 -7.31 7.47
CA ASP A 166 -11.61 -6.29 7.13
C ASP A 166 -11.22 -4.93 7.73
N ALA A 167 -11.88 -3.86 7.25
CA ALA A 167 -11.57 -2.49 7.67
C ALA A 167 -11.72 -2.26 9.18
N LYS A 168 -12.72 -2.85 9.85
CA LYS A 168 -12.93 -2.68 11.30
C LYS A 168 -11.83 -3.40 12.07
N SER A 169 -11.49 -4.62 11.66
CA SER A 169 -10.40 -5.38 12.28
C SER A 169 -9.04 -4.70 12.09
N LEU A 170 -8.79 -4.07 10.94
CA LEU A 170 -7.58 -3.26 10.74
C LEU A 170 -7.54 -2.08 11.72
N VAL A 171 -8.63 -1.33 11.87
CA VAL A 171 -8.70 -0.19 12.81
C VAL A 171 -8.52 -0.66 14.25
N ALA A 172 -9.07 -1.82 14.63
CA ALA A 172 -8.85 -2.40 15.96
C ALA A 172 -7.37 -2.73 16.21
N GLU A 173 -6.63 -3.19 15.19
CA GLU A 173 -5.18 -3.38 15.30
C GLU A 173 -4.43 -2.04 15.42
N ILE A 174 -4.87 -0.99 14.71
CA ILE A 174 -4.33 0.36 14.86
C ILE A 174 -4.54 0.86 16.29
N ASP A 175 -5.71 0.65 16.88
CA ASP A 175 -5.99 1.02 18.28
C ASP A 175 -5.03 0.34 19.27
N LYS A 176 -4.73 -0.94 19.06
CA LYS A 176 -3.74 -1.66 19.86
C LYS A 176 -2.34 -1.04 19.71
N ILE A 177 -1.96 -0.62 18.50
CA ILE A 177 -0.68 0.05 18.22
C ILE A 177 -0.61 1.40 18.91
N ILE A 178 -1.67 2.22 18.84
CA ILE A 178 -1.75 3.53 19.51
C ILE A 178 -1.61 3.36 21.04
N LYS A 179 -2.27 2.33 21.61
CA LYS A 179 -2.13 2.02 23.04
C LYS A 179 -0.70 1.64 23.39
N LYS A 180 -0.02 0.87 22.53
CA LYS A 180 1.39 0.51 22.71
C LYS A 180 2.32 1.71 22.58
N ALA A 181 2.09 2.62 21.63
CA ALA A 181 2.85 3.86 21.51
C ALA A 181 2.81 4.67 22.82
N LYS A 182 1.62 4.83 23.43
CA LYS A 182 1.48 5.50 24.73
C LYS A 182 2.24 4.79 25.86
N GLN A 183 2.31 3.46 25.84
CA GLN A 183 3.07 2.69 26.84
C GLN A 183 4.58 2.81 26.69
N ILE A 184 5.07 3.02 25.46
CA ILE A 184 6.50 3.22 25.19
C ILE A 184 6.90 4.65 25.56
N GLU A 185 6.02 5.63 25.34
CA GLU A 185 6.24 7.04 25.72
C GLU A 185 6.20 7.32 27.23
N GLY A 186 5.42 6.53 27.98
CA GLY A 186 5.31 6.69 29.44
C GLY A 186 6.41 5.96 30.23
N LYS A 187 7.42 5.43 29.54
CA LYS A 187 8.62 4.83 30.12
C LYS A 187 9.78 5.79 29.95
#